data_AF-A0A1H3EXP8-F1
#
_entry.id   AF-A0A1H3EXP8-F1
#
_cell.length_a   1.000
_cell.length_b   1.000
_cell.length_c   1.000
_cell.angle_alpha   90.00
_cell.angle_beta   90.00
_cell.angle_gamma   90.00
#
_symmetry.space_group_name_H-M   'P 1'
#
loop_
_entity.id
_entity.type
_entity.pdbx_description
1 polymer ?
#
loop_
_entity_poly.entity_id
_entity_poly.type
_entity_poly.pdbx_seq_one_letter_code
_entity_poly.pdbx_strand_id
1 'polypeptide(L)' 'MLDARAAHPNASLAVLYDPLTMSPELVKAHRKLDAAVDAAYSKRKLTSDSDHVVLLFERYQ' A
#
# COMPACT_ATOMS: atom_id res chain seq x y z
N MET A 1 0.11 9.57 2.88
CA MET A 1 0.86 8.52 3.60
C MET A 1 1.84 9.15 4.59
N LEU A 2 2.65 10.13 4.17
CA LEU A 2 3.51 10.88 5.11
C LEU A 2 2.71 11.62 6.18
N ASP A 3 1.62 12.32 5.81
CA ASP A 3 0.77 13.01 6.80
C ASP A 3 0.16 12.06 7.83
N ALA A 4 -0.27 10.87 7.38
CA ALA A 4 -0.80 9.83 8.27
C ALA A 4 0.25 9.28 9.22
N ARG A 5 1.54 9.23 8.83
CA ARG A 5 2.64 8.91 9.74
C ARG A 5 2.92 10.07 10.71
N ALA A 6 2.90 11.31 10.20
CA ALA A 6 3.18 12.51 10.99
C ALA A 6 2.16 12.76 12.12
N ALA A 7 0.93 12.24 11.97
CA ALA A 7 -0.10 12.25 13.02
C ALA A 7 0.28 11.44 14.27
N HIS A 8 1.34 10.62 14.22
CA HIS A 8 1.80 9.76 15.31
C HIS A 8 3.27 10.02 15.67
N PRO A 9 3.62 11.21 16.19
CA PRO A 9 5.02 11.66 16.33
C PRO A 9 5.87 10.82 17.29
N ASN A 10 5.25 10.12 18.24
CA ASN A 10 5.94 9.31 19.24
C ASN A 10 5.97 7.80 18.88
N ALA A 11 5.34 7.40 17.77
CA ALA A 11 5.30 6.01 17.34
C ALA A 11 6.51 5.69 16.46
N SER A 12 7.17 4.56 16.72
CA SER A 12 8.16 4.03 15.79
C SER A 12 7.47 3.45 14.55
N LEU A 13 8.22 3.27 13.46
CA LEU A 13 7.69 2.59 12.27
C LEU A 13 7.23 1.16 12.59
N ALA A 14 7.88 0.45 13.51
CA ALA A 14 7.44 -0.87 13.91
C ALA A 14 6.02 -0.84 14.49
N VAL A 15 5.72 0.14 15.35
CA VAL A 15 4.36 0.32 15.90
C VAL A 15 3.37 0.73 14.81
N LEU A 16 3.76 1.64 13.92
CA LEU A 16 2.86 2.11 12.85
C LEU A 16 2.51 1.03 11.82
N TYR A 17 3.35 0.01 11.67
CA TYR A 17 3.21 -1.04 10.64
C TYR A 17 2.93 -2.42 11.22
N ASP A 18 2.69 -2.53 12.53
CA ASP A 18 2.15 -3.75 13.12
C ASP A 18 0.72 -3.97 12.58
N PRO A 19 0.44 -5.09 11.86
CA PRO A 19 -0.85 -5.34 11.24
C PRO A 19 -2.05 -5.31 12.21
N LEU A 20 -1.82 -5.57 13.49
CA LEU A 20 -2.87 -5.60 14.52
C LEU A 20 -3.16 -4.21 15.10
N THR A 21 -2.22 -3.27 14.99
CA THR A 21 -2.34 -1.94 15.63
C THR A 21 -2.28 -0.77 14.65
N MET A 22 -2.05 -1.06 13.36
CA MET A 22 -2.03 -0.06 12.29
C MET A 22 -3.34 0.75 12.25
N SER A 23 -3.22 2.08 12.31
CA SER A 23 -4.39 2.96 12.38
C SER A 23 -5.22 2.91 11.07
N PRO A 24 -6.55 3.05 11.14
CA PRO A 24 -7.41 3.07 9.95
C PRO A 24 -7.03 4.17 8.95
N GLU A 25 -6.53 5.31 9.42
CA GLU A 25 -6.06 6.39 8.58
C GLU A 25 -4.81 6.01 7.78
N LEU A 26 -3.86 5.30 8.41
CA LEU A 26 -2.67 4.82 7.73
C LEU A 26 -3.02 3.71 6.72
N VAL A 27 -3.92 2.79 7.09
CA VAL A 27 -4.45 1.76 6.15
C VAL A 27 -5.11 2.43 4.93
N LYS A 28 -5.97 3.44 5.15
CA LYS A 28 -6.62 4.19 4.07
C LYS A 28 -5.60 4.91 3.19
N ALA A 29 -4.55 5.48 3.78
CA ALA A 29 -3.49 6.14 3.04
C ALA A 29 -2.71 5.18 2.14
N HIS A 30 -2.46 3.94 2.60
CA HIS A 30 -1.85 2.88 1.77
C HIS A 30 -2.76 2.45 0.65
N ARG A 31 -4.04 2.13 0.93
CA ARG A 31 -5.01 1.75 -0.11
C ARG A 31 -5.13 2.79 -1.23
N LYS A 32 -5.06 4.08 -0.89
CA LYS A 32 -5.04 5.17 -1.88
C LYS A 32 -3.77 5.17 -2.73
N LEU A 33 -2.62 4.90 -2.09
CA LEU A 33 -1.35 4.78 -2.80
C LEU A 33 -1.37 3.58 -3.74
N ASP A 34 -1.79 2.41 -3.26
CA ASP A 34 -1.87 1.17 -4.04
C ASP A 34 -2.77 1.36 -5.26
N ALA A 35 -3.94 1.98 -5.10
CA ALA A 35 -4.84 2.25 -6.22
C ALA A 35 -4.20 3.16 -7.29
N ALA A 36 -3.35 4.11 -6.90
CA ALA A 36 -2.63 4.97 -7.84
C ALA A 36 -1.49 4.21 -8.54
N VAL A 37 -0.80 3.33 -7.83
CA VAL A 37 0.26 2.47 -8.39
C VAL A 37 -0.35 1.47 -9.37
N ASP A 38 -1.43 0.79 -9.00
CA ASP A 38 -2.14 -0.16 -9.86
C ASP A 38 -2.58 0.50 -11.17
N ALA A 39 -3.15 1.71 -11.09
CA ALA A 39 -3.55 2.48 -12.26
C ALA A 39 -2.37 2.91 -13.15
N ALA A 40 -1.18 3.11 -12.57
CA ALA A 40 0.03 3.44 -13.33
C ALA A 40 0.63 2.22 -14.05
N TYR A 41 0.54 1.04 -13.43
CA TYR A 41 1.14 -0.20 -13.96
C TYR A 41 0.21 -0.98 -14.90
N SER A 42 -1.10 -0.86 -14.73
CA SER A 42 -2.09 -1.67 -15.45
C SER A 42 -3.37 -0.89 -15.77
N LYS A 43 -3.92 -1.12 -16.97
CA LYS A 43 -5.28 -0.69 -17.33
C LYS A 43 -6.35 -1.68 -16.85
N ARG A 44 -5.94 -2.90 -16.51
CA ARG A 44 -6.80 -3.96 -15.96
C ARG A 44 -6.88 -3.80 -14.44
N LYS A 45 -8.05 -4.09 -13.87
CA LYS A 45 -8.22 -4.13 -12.42
C LYS A 45 -7.44 -5.32 -11.84
N LEU A 46 -6.59 -5.06 -10.86
CA LEU A 46 -5.91 -6.08 -10.06
C LEU A 46 -6.75 -6.35 -8.81
N THR A 47 -7.01 -7.63 -8.51
CA THR A 47 -7.94 -8.02 -7.44
C THR A 47 -7.34 -8.97 -6.40
N SER A 48 -6.16 -9.50 -6.69
CA SER A 48 -5.44 -10.41 -5.80
C SER A 48 -3.94 -10.22 -5.94
N ASP A 49 -3.19 -10.60 -4.90
CA ASP A 49 -1.73 -10.59 -4.93
C ASP A 49 -1.17 -11.41 -6.11
N SER A 50 -1.87 -12.47 -6.52
CA SER A 50 -1.50 -13.26 -7.71
C SER A 50 -1.57 -12.45 -9.00
N ASP A 51 -2.58 -11.58 -9.17
CA ASP A 51 -2.69 -10.68 -10.33
C ASP A 51 -1.49 -9.73 -10.38
N HIS A 52 -1.11 -9.17 -9.22
CA HIS A 52 0.05 -8.28 -9.10
C HIS A 52 1.35 -9.01 -9.44
N VAL A 53 1.56 -10.22 -8.92
CA VAL A 53 2.76 -11.01 -9.17
C VAL A 53 2.89 -11.35 -10.65
N VAL A 54 1.82 -11.82 -11.31
CA VAL A 54 1.83 -12.11 -12.75
C VAL A 54 2.24 -10.89 -13.57
N LEU A 55 1.63 -9.73 -13.30
CA LEU A 55 1.97 -8.48 -13.99
C LEU A 55 3.44 -8.10 -13.80
N LEU A 56 3.96 -8.22 -12.58
CA LEU A 56 5.34 -7.88 -12.26
C LEU A 56 6.33 -8.82 -12.96
N PHE A 57 6.03 -10.12 -13.01
CA PHE A 57 6.85 -11.07 -13.77
C PHE A 57 6.82 -10.80 -15.27
N GLU A 58 5.66 -10.48 -15.87
CA GLU A 58 5.56 -10.07 -17.29
C GLU A 58 6.43 -8.84 -17.61
N ARG A 59 6.55 -7.89 -16.67
CA ARG A 59 7.33 -6.65 -16.85
C ARG A 59 8.83 -6.83 -16.65
N TYR A 60 9.25 -7.87 -15.94
CA TYR A 60 10.66 -8.11 -15.59
C TYR A 60 11.39 -9.03 -16.58
N GLN A 61 10.67 -9.59 -17.56
CA GLN A 61 11.28 -10.30 -18.70
C GLN A 61 12.09 -9.35 -19.58
#